data_AF-A0A669CPL9-F1
#
_entry.id   AF-A0A669CPL9-F1
#
_cell.length_a   1.000
_cell.length_b   1.000
_cell.length_c   1.000
_cell.angle_alpha   90.00
_cell.angle_beta   90.00
_cell.angle_gamma   90.00
#
_symmetry.space_group_name_H-M   'P 1'
#
loop_
_entity.id
_entity.type
_entity.pdbx_description
1 polymer ?
#
loop_
_entity_poly.entity_id
_entity_poly.type
_entity_poly.pdbx_seq_one_letter_code
_entity_poly.pdbx_strand_id
1 'polypeptide(L)'
;MVNTYKYLGLWVDNKLNWSCNTPHLYKKGQSRLYFLRRLRSFNICKKLLRMFYQSVVAGVLFYAVVCWGSSTAKKDLSLLEKLIRKAGSVVGMKLDTGDSGREKDTKETAGHYGQCWASSAHGFAYQFQLSNGGGRENRWFVEPQLVDRSWQGEMKDGYWLGQNHPNVYLGERQALNEDFTNSGFDRGHLNPNEHHAVPSHNATFTLTNVVPQNPKLNKNAWRIHESQLTELHVALGWFLEKCPKAYVLVGTIPSADSWIVKNNVKHVNIPDYLWNAYCCVDNNDRPIQSGAARARNTEDNLVEQLSLDELETFLQQFIAHPVGELFYNNCRA
;
A
#
# COMPACT_ATOMS: atom_id res chain seq x y z
N MET A 1 4.41 15.72 -29.20
CA MET A 1 4.69 14.55 -28.35
C MET A 1 5.56 14.99 -27.19
N VAL A 2 5.21 14.61 -25.96
CA VAL A 2 6.03 14.90 -24.77
C VAL A 2 7.11 13.81 -24.68
N ASN A 3 8.38 14.20 -24.78
CA ASN A 3 9.50 13.25 -24.78
C ASN A 3 9.86 12.75 -23.38
N THR A 4 9.54 13.54 -22.34
CA THR A 4 9.81 13.23 -20.93
C THR A 4 8.72 13.84 -20.04
N TYR A 5 8.22 13.09 -19.07
CA TYR A 5 7.19 13.52 -18.13
C TYR A 5 7.59 13.17 -16.69
N LYS A 6 7.27 14.05 -15.73
CA LYS A 6 7.56 13.81 -14.32
C LYS A 6 6.30 13.28 -13.61
N TYR A 7 6.37 12.05 -13.12
CA TYR A 7 5.27 11.40 -12.40
C TYR A 7 5.76 10.88 -11.06
N LEU A 8 5.09 11.26 -9.97
CA LEU A 8 5.43 10.87 -8.59
C LEU A 8 6.93 11.01 -8.24
N GLY A 9 7.60 12.00 -8.83
CA GLY A 9 9.01 12.27 -8.59
C GLY A 9 10.01 11.44 -9.41
N LEU A 10 9.53 10.62 -10.33
CA LEU A 10 10.29 9.90 -11.37
C LEU A 10 10.21 10.66 -12.70
N TRP A 11 11.28 10.59 -13.49
CA TRP A 11 11.29 11.09 -14.86
C TRP A 11 11.09 9.92 -15.81
N VAL A 12 9.98 9.94 -16.55
CA VAL A 12 9.59 8.89 -17.48
C VAL A 12 9.83 9.41 -18.90
N ASP A 13 10.59 8.70 -19.72
CA ASP A 13 10.72 9.02 -21.14
C ASP A 13 9.77 8.19 -22.02
N ASN A 14 9.58 8.63 -23.26
CA ASN A 14 8.73 7.97 -24.25
C ASN A 14 9.23 6.59 -24.70
N LYS A 15 10.45 6.21 -24.31
CA LYS A 15 11.05 4.90 -24.58
C LYS A 15 10.96 3.99 -23.35
N LEU A 16 10.33 4.45 -22.26
CA LEU A 16 10.26 3.79 -20.95
C LEU A 16 11.62 3.26 -20.48
N ASN A 17 12.70 3.96 -20.86
CA ASN A 17 14.04 3.67 -20.38
C ASN A 17 14.41 4.66 -19.28
N TRP A 18 15.23 4.21 -18.35
CA TRP A 18 15.50 4.95 -17.12
C TRP A 18 16.73 5.84 -17.21
N SER A 19 17.27 6.02 -18.42
CA SER A 19 18.46 6.86 -18.65
C SER A 19 18.21 8.32 -18.26
N CYS A 20 16.98 8.81 -18.44
CA CYS A 20 16.62 10.18 -18.05
C CYS A 20 16.40 10.33 -16.54
N ASN A 21 15.89 9.29 -15.86
CA ASN A 21 15.64 9.29 -14.42
C ASN A 21 16.91 9.13 -13.59
N THR A 22 17.85 8.30 -14.06
CA THR A 22 19.03 7.89 -13.30
C THR A 22 19.87 9.08 -12.80
N PRO A 23 20.16 10.13 -13.59
CA PRO A 23 20.86 11.32 -13.11
C PRO A 23 20.12 12.05 -11.97
N HIS A 24 18.79 12.14 -12.05
CA HIS A 24 17.98 12.77 -11.00
C HIS A 24 17.97 11.92 -9.72
N LEU A 25 17.85 10.61 -9.86
CA LEU A 25 17.91 9.66 -8.76
C LEU A 25 19.29 9.69 -8.08
N TYR A 26 20.36 9.71 -8.88
CA TYR A 26 21.72 9.82 -8.40
C TYR A 26 21.95 11.12 -7.62
N LYS A 27 21.46 12.27 -8.11
CA LYS A 27 21.55 13.57 -7.42
C LYS A 27 20.80 13.55 -6.08
N LYS A 28 19.58 12.99 -6.04
CA LYS A 28 18.82 12.80 -4.79
C LYS A 28 19.56 11.88 -3.82
N GLY A 29 20.07 10.75 -4.30
CA GLY A 29 20.86 9.80 -3.52
C GLY A 29 22.14 10.43 -2.93
N GLN A 30 22.87 11.24 -3.69
CA GLN A 30 24.03 12.00 -3.19
C GLN A 30 23.65 12.97 -2.08
N SER A 31 22.52 13.67 -2.21
CA SER A 31 22.01 14.56 -1.15
C SER A 31 21.73 13.80 0.15
N ARG A 32 21.13 12.61 0.08
CA ARG A 32 20.90 11.76 1.27
C ARG A 32 22.18 11.18 1.84
N LEU A 33 23.12 10.79 0.98
CA LEU A 33 24.43 10.30 1.37
C LEU A 33 25.26 11.36 2.13
N TYR A 34 25.09 12.65 1.83
CA TYR A 34 25.71 13.72 2.61
C TYR A 34 25.30 13.67 4.09
N PHE A 35 24.01 13.47 4.38
CA PHE A 35 23.55 13.32 5.76
C PHE A 35 24.11 12.06 6.43
N LEU A 36 24.16 10.94 5.70
CA LEU A 36 24.78 9.71 6.21
C LEU A 36 26.28 9.93 6.57
N ARG A 37 27.02 10.70 5.76
CA ARG A 37 28.42 11.08 6.07
C ARG A 37 28.53 11.98 7.30
N ARG A 38 27.63 12.96 7.42
CA ARG A 38 27.57 13.85 8.58
C ARG A 38 27.19 13.11 9.86
N LEU A 39 26.32 12.11 9.78
CA LEU A 39 25.98 11.26 10.91
C LEU A 39 27.17 10.41 11.34
N ARG A 40 27.96 9.91 10.39
CA ARG A 40 29.20 9.17 10.69
C ARG A 40 30.21 10.02 11.46
N SER A 41 30.31 11.33 11.21
CA SER A 41 31.24 12.20 11.94
C SER A 41 30.89 12.41 13.43
N PHE A 42 29.69 12.02 13.86
CA PHE A 42 29.30 12.02 15.28
C PHE A 42 29.59 10.70 16.00
N ASN A 43 30.42 9.81 15.41
CA ASN A 43 30.77 8.50 15.98
C ASN A 43 29.57 7.59 16.29
N ILE A 44 28.48 7.72 15.53
CA ILE A 44 27.29 6.88 15.64
C ILE A 44 27.63 5.42 15.30
N CYS A 45 27.04 4.48 16.05
CA CYS A 45 27.31 3.05 15.86
C CYS A 45 26.82 2.54 14.49
N LYS A 46 27.45 1.47 13.98
CA LYS A 46 27.17 0.91 12.65
C LYS A 46 25.71 0.51 12.45
N LYS A 47 25.03 0.02 13.52
CA LYS A 47 23.61 -0.40 13.48
C LYS A 47 22.69 0.77 13.14
N LEU A 48 22.87 1.92 13.80
CA LEU A 48 22.09 3.13 13.55
C LEU A 48 22.39 3.75 12.18
N LEU A 49 23.65 3.75 11.75
CA LEU A 49 24.03 4.19 10.40
C LEU A 49 23.41 3.30 9.31
N ARG A 50 23.33 1.99 9.54
CA ARG A 50 22.64 1.05 8.64
C ARG A 50 21.14 1.31 8.59
N MET A 51 20.50 1.56 9.74
CA MET A 51 19.08 1.92 9.79
C MET A 51 18.80 3.21 9.01
N PHE A 52 19.63 4.24 9.22
CA PHE A 52 19.52 5.50 8.49
C PHE A 52 19.74 5.32 6.98
N TYR A 53 20.70 4.49 6.58
CA TYR A 53 20.88 4.15 5.17
C TYR A 53 19.63 3.49 4.59
N GLN A 54 19.06 2.48 5.26
CA GLN A 54 17.88 1.75 4.80
C GLN A 54 16.67 2.68 4.63
N SER A 55 16.40 3.54 5.61
CA SER A 55 15.22 4.42 5.56
C SER A 55 15.40 5.63 4.63
N VAL A 56 16.59 6.24 4.58
CA VAL A 56 16.77 7.55 3.93
C VAL A 56 17.48 7.46 2.57
N VAL A 57 18.50 6.62 2.45
CA VAL A 57 19.29 6.51 1.22
C VAL A 57 18.71 5.43 0.31
N ALA A 58 18.48 4.24 0.85
CA ALA A 58 17.92 3.10 0.13
C ALA A 58 16.45 3.36 -0.27
N GLY A 59 15.65 3.97 0.61
CA GLY A 59 14.29 4.39 0.28
C GLY A 59 14.20 5.29 -0.96
N VAL A 60 15.18 6.19 -1.17
CA VAL A 60 15.26 7.00 -2.40
C VAL A 60 15.79 6.20 -3.57
N LEU A 61 16.87 5.43 -3.38
CA LEU A 61 17.52 4.68 -4.46
C LEU A 61 16.71 3.50 -4.98
N PHE A 62 15.80 2.96 -4.18
CA PHE A 62 14.94 1.84 -4.55
C PHE A 62 13.47 2.27 -4.68
N TYR A 63 13.19 3.58 -4.59
CA TYR A 63 11.86 4.10 -4.86
C TYR A 63 11.42 3.70 -6.27
N ALA A 64 10.30 3.00 -6.36
CA ALA A 64 9.76 2.43 -7.58
C ALA A 64 10.70 1.46 -8.32
N VAL A 65 11.68 0.84 -7.65
CA VAL A 65 12.62 -0.12 -8.28
C VAL A 65 11.92 -1.28 -8.99
N VAL A 66 10.71 -1.62 -8.55
CA VAL A 66 9.84 -2.60 -9.21
C VAL A 66 9.46 -2.14 -10.63
N CYS A 67 9.27 -0.84 -10.83
CA CYS A 67 8.93 -0.24 -12.12
C CYS A 67 10.14 -0.11 -13.06
N TRP A 68 11.38 -0.09 -12.54
CA TRP A 68 12.56 0.25 -13.33
C TRP A 68 13.72 -0.74 -13.31
N GLY A 69 13.77 -1.65 -12.34
CA GLY A 69 14.90 -2.55 -12.14
C GLY A 69 15.19 -3.45 -13.34
N SER A 70 14.15 -3.86 -14.09
CA SER A 70 14.27 -4.71 -15.29
C SER A 70 14.60 -3.94 -16.57
N SER A 71 14.25 -2.66 -16.65
CA SER A 71 14.37 -1.84 -17.87
C SER A 71 15.52 -0.84 -17.85
N THR A 72 16.46 -0.98 -16.88
CA THR A 72 17.58 -0.04 -16.69
C THR A 72 18.83 -0.49 -17.45
N ALA A 73 19.47 0.43 -18.18
CA ALA A 73 20.70 0.11 -18.88
C ALA A 73 21.84 -0.21 -17.91
N LYS A 74 22.75 -1.13 -18.29
CA LYS A 74 23.90 -1.53 -17.47
C LYS A 74 24.74 -0.34 -16.96
N LYS A 75 24.90 0.70 -17.80
CA LYS A 75 25.61 1.94 -17.44
C LYS A 75 24.95 2.66 -16.25
N ASP A 76 23.62 2.67 -16.19
CA ASP A 76 22.84 3.39 -15.20
C ASP A 76 22.79 2.62 -13.88
N LEU A 77 22.67 1.29 -13.95
CA LEU A 77 22.86 0.40 -12.79
C LEU A 77 24.24 0.59 -12.16
N SER A 78 25.30 0.62 -12.97
CA SER A 78 26.67 0.83 -12.47
C SER A 78 26.85 2.17 -11.74
N LEU A 79 26.04 3.19 -12.10
CA LEU A 79 26.09 4.51 -11.48
C LEU A 79 25.41 4.51 -10.10
N LEU A 80 24.29 3.78 -9.95
CA LEU A 80 23.60 3.60 -8.68
C LEU A 80 24.38 2.69 -7.72
N GLU A 81 25.01 1.63 -8.24
CA GLU A 81 25.92 0.78 -7.45
C GLU A 81 27.11 1.55 -6.86
N LYS A 82 27.65 2.54 -7.59
CA LYS A 82 28.68 3.44 -7.05
C LYS A 82 28.18 4.21 -5.83
N LEU A 83 26.91 4.61 -5.81
CA LEU A 83 26.31 5.28 -4.66
C LEU A 83 26.17 4.35 -3.46
N ILE A 84 25.71 3.12 -3.69
CA ILE A 84 25.55 2.08 -2.66
C ILE A 84 26.90 1.72 -2.05
N ARG A 85 27.94 1.55 -2.88
CA ARG A 85 29.32 1.32 -2.41
C ARG A 85 29.86 2.47 -1.57
N LYS A 86 29.61 3.72 -1.97
CA LYS A 86 30.00 4.90 -1.17
C LYS A 86 29.26 4.91 0.17
N ALA A 87 27.98 4.56 0.21
CA ALA A 87 27.24 4.44 1.46
C ALA A 87 27.81 3.32 2.34
N GLY A 88 28.14 2.16 1.77
CA GLY A 88 28.73 1.05 2.52
C GLY A 88 30.06 1.39 3.17
N SER A 89 30.90 2.17 2.47
CA SER A 89 32.12 2.73 3.05
C SER A 89 31.87 3.65 4.24
N VAL A 90 30.76 4.40 4.25
CA VAL A 90 30.40 5.31 5.35
C VAL A 90 29.82 4.54 6.55
N VAL A 91 28.99 3.53 6.29
CA VAL A 91 28.43 2.66 7.33
C VAL A 91 29.51 1.73 7.92
N GLY A 92 30.52 1.38 7.14
CA GLY A 92 31.59 0.46 7.54
C GLY A 92 31.18 -1.01 7.41
N MET A 93 30.36 -1.32 6.39
CA MET A 93 29.97 -2.68 6.00
C MET A 93 29.54 -2.73 4.53
N LYS A 94 29.52 -3.92 3.93
CA LYS A 94 28.93 -4.13 2.61
C LYS A 94 27.41 -3.92 2.72
N LEU A 95 26.87 -3.11 1.84
CA LEU A 95 25.42 -2.86 1.72
C LEU A 95 24.94 -3.51 0.44
N ASP A 96 23.76 -4.14 0.51
CA ASP A 96 23.23 -4.89 -0.61
C ASP A 96 22.86 -3.96 -1.75
N THR A 97 23.22 -4.38 -2.96
CA THR A 97 22.92 -3.65 -4.20
C THR A 97 21.48 -3.85 -4.68
N GLY A 98 20.62 -4.40 -3.83
CA GLY A 98 19.27 -4.82 -4.21
C GLY A 98 19.23 -6.09 -5.08
N ASP A 99 20.39 -6.68 -5.44
CA ASP A 99 20.46 -7.87 -6.30
C ASP A 99 20.94 -9.15 -5.59
N SER A 100 21.63 -9.03 -4.45
CA SER A 100 22.16 -10.20 -3.69
C SER A 100 21.34 -10.58 -2.44
N GLY A 101 20.33 -9.79 -2.07
CA GLY A 101 19.27 -10.19 -1.13
C GLY A 101 18.03 -10.78 -1.83
N ARG A 102 18.03 -10.80 -3.17
CA ARG A 102 16.87 -11.15 -4.00
C ARG A 102 16.52 -12.64 -4.05
N GLU A 103 17.36 -13.51 -3.50
CA GLU A 103 17.12 -14.96 -3.57
C GLU A 103 16.75 -15.63 -2.25
N LYS A 104 16.92 -14.95 -1.11
CA LYS A 104 16.47 -15.47 0.19
C LYS A 104 15.25 -14.71 0.70
N ASP A 105 15.30 -13.39 0.77
CA ASP A 105 14.17 -12.61 1.28
C ASP A 105 13.05 -12.44 0.25
N THR A 106 13.32 -12.60 -1.06
CA THR A 106 12.27 -12.54 -2.10
C THR A 106 11.66 -13.90 -2.42
N LYS A 107 12.34 -15.01 -2.11
CA LYS A 107 11.71 -16.33 -2.08
C LYS A 107 10.72 -16.40 -0.91
N GLU A 108 11.07 -15.80 0.21
CA GLU A 108 10.19 -15.75 1.37
C GLU A 108 9.08 -14.70 1.19
N THR A 109 9.35 -13.48 0.71
CA THR A 109 8.32 -12.41 0.61
C THR A 109 7.39 -12.57 -0.60
N ALA A 110 7.91 -12.96 -1.78
CA ALA A 110 7.07 -13.10 -2.98
C ALA A 110 6.49 -14.52 -3.17
N GLY A 111 7.03 -15.50 -2.44
CA GLY A 111 6.38 -16.77 -2.14
C GLY A 111 5.36 -16.64 -1.01
N HIS A 112 5.66 -15.81 0.02
CA HIS A 112 4.68 -15.42 1.03
C HIS A 112 3.50 -14.71 0.41
N TYR A 113 3.62 -13.72 -0.48
CA TYR A 113 2.41 -13.09 -1.05
C TYR A 113 1.52 -14.04 -1.89
N GLY A 114 2.00 -15.22 -2.29
CA GLY A 114 1.18 -16.29 -2.86
C GLY A 114 0.63 -17.28 -1.81
N GLN A 115 1.29 -17.46 -0.67
CA GLN A 115 0.86 -18.33 0.44
C GLN A 115 0.24 -17.57 1.64
N CYS A 116 0.29 -16.25 1.64
CA CYS A 116 -0.23 -15.31 2.64
C CYS A 116 -1.71 -15.02 2.50
N TRP A 117 -2.34 -15.52 1.43
CA TRP A 117 -3.79 -15.49 1.27
C TRP A 117 -4.52 -16.21 2.40
N ALA A 118 -3.79 -16.93 3.28
CA ALA A 118 -4.33 -17.68 4.40
C ALA A 118 -3.91 -17.27 5.82
N SER A 119 -3.04 -16.28 6.09
CA SER A 119 -2.50 -16.18 7.47
C SER A 119 -2.05 -14.84 8.08
N SER A 120 -2.15 -13.66 7.47
CA SER A 120 -1.76 -12.42 8.19
C SER A 120 -2.48 -11.17 7.66
N ALA A 121 -2.87 -10.28 8.57
CA ALA A 121 -3.70 -9.08 8.34
C ALA A 121 -3.33 -8.29 7.06
N HIS A 122 -4.27 -8.23 6.11
CA HIS A 122 -4.18 -7.35 4.94
C HIS A 122 -4.53 -5.92 5.36
N GLY A 123 -3.76 -4.94 4.89
CA GLY A 123 -4.09 -3.52 5.08
C GLY A 123 -3.46 -2.60 4.04
N PHE A 124 -4.10 -1.45 3.82
CA PHE A 124 -3.61 -0.39 2.93
C PHE A 124 -3.26 0.85 3.74
N ALA A 125 -2.34 1.64 3.20
CA ALA A 125 -2.01 2.97 3.69
C ALA A 125 -2.18 3.97 2.55
N TYR A 126 -2.87 5.08 2.79
CA TYR A 126 -3.07 6.13 1.80
C TYR A 126 -3.19 7.50 2.45
N GLN A 127 -2.98 8.53 1.64
CA GLN A 127 -3.32 9.90 2.01
C GLN A 127 -4.76 10.17 1.55
N PHE A 128 -5.59 10.66 2.45
CA PHE A 128 -6.97 11.03 2.13
C PHE A 128 -7.01 12.21 1.16
N GLN A 129 -7.91 12.15 0.18
CA GLN A 129 -8.22 13.24 -0.72
C GLN A 129 -9.75 13.32 -0.89
N LEU A 130 -10.28 14.54 -0.92
CA LEU A 130 -11.70 14.72 -1.22
C LEU A 130 -11.98 14.27 -2.65
N SER A 131 -12.99 13.41 -2.80
CA SER A 131 -13.56 13.11 -4.11
C SER A 131 -14.04 14.40 -4.78
N ASN A 132 -13.59 14.64 -6.01
CA ASN A 132 -13.85 15.86 -6.78
C ASN A 132 -14.95 15.69 -7.84
N GLY A 133 -15.80 14.66 -7.69
CA GLY A 133 -16.78 14.27 -8.70
C GLY A 133 -16.15 13.47 -9.85
N GLY A 134 -16.92 12.58 -10.47
CA GLY A 134 -16.39 11.65 -11.48
C GLY A 134 -17.28 10.44 -11.79
N GLY A 135 -18.37 10.25 -11.04
CA GLY A 135 -19.17 9.04 -11.12
C GLY A 135 -18.47 7.85 -10.43
N ARG A 136 -19.18 6.74 -10.29
CA ARG A 136 -18.65 5.50 -9.72
C ARG A 136 -18.33 4.55 -10.87
N GLU A 137 -17.11 4.00 -10.90
CA GLU A 137 -16.80 2.89 -11.79
C GLU A 137 -17.67 1.67 -11.39
N ASN A 138 -18.24 1.01 -12.39
CA ASN A 138 -19.16 -0.11 -12.17
C ASN A 138 -18.50 -1.46 -12.45
N ARG A 139 -17.36 -1.44 -13.15
CA ARG A 139 -16.56 -2.62 -13.45
C ARG A 139 -15.57 -2.89 -12.34
N TRP A 140 -15.14 -4.14 -12.29
CA TRP A 140 -14.17 -4.64 -11.33
C TRP A 140 -13.04 -5.31 -12.06
N PHE A 141 -11.83 -4.92 -11.68
CA PHE A 141 -10.62 -5.28 -12.40
C PHE A 141 -9.76 -6.27 -11.60
N VAL A 142 -8.95 -7.01 -12.35
CA VAL A 142 -7.90 -7.88 -11.85
C VAL A 142 -6.53 -7.27 -12.15
N GLU A 143 -5.53 -7.70 -11.42
CA GLU A 143 -4.13 -7.29 -11.55
C GLU A 143 -3.38 -8.33 -12.40
N PRO A 144 -3.06 -8.07 -13.68
CA PRO A 144 -2.43 -9.05 -14.57
C PRO A 144 -1.08 -9.55 -14.04
N GLN A 145 -0.30 -8.66 -13.41
CA GLN A 145 0.99 -8.93 -12.80
C GLN A 145 0.94 -9.95 -11.64
N LEU A 146 -0.25 -10.16 -11.04
CA LEU A 146 -0.46 -11.23 -10.06
C LEU A 146 -0.69 -12.59 -10.71
N VAL A 147 -0.99 -12.65 -12.00
CA VAL A 147 -1.08 -13.91 -12.74
C VAL A 147 0.28 -14.29 -13.31
N ASP A 148 0.95 -13.35 -13.96
CA ASP A 148 2.29 -13.51 -14.47
C ASP A 148 3.06 -12.19 -14.30
N ARG A 149 4.23 -12.26 -13.65
CA ARG A 149 5.05 -11.08 -13.33
C ARG A 149 5.60 -10.37 -14.57
N SER A 150 5.57 -11.01 -15.74
CA SER A 150 5.96 -10.42 -17.01
C SER A 150 4.85 -9.59 -17.66
N TRP A 151 3.59 -9.74 -17.20
CA TRP A 151 2.46 -8.98 -17.72
C TRP A 151 2.49 -7.54 -17.22
N GLN A 152 1.88 -6.64 -17.98
CA GLN A 152 1.82 -5.21 -17.62
C GLN A 152 1.04 -5.02 -16.31
N GLY A 153 1.49 -4.06 -15.49
CA GLY A 153 0.89 -3.77 -14.18
C GLY A 153 -0.35 -2.87 -14.21
N GLU A 154 -0.94 -2.65 -15.39
CA GLU A 154 -2.20 -1.91 -15.50
C GLU A 154 -3.36 -2.87 -15.27
N MET A 155 -4.27 -2.52 -14.34
CA MET A 155 -5.45 -3.33 -14.05
C MET A 155 -6.29 -3.60 -15.32
N LYS A 156 -6.83 -4.81 -15.44
CA LYS A 156 -7.60 -5.25 -16.62
C LYS A 156 -8.92 -5.87 -16.22
N ASP A 157 -9.86 -5.82 -17.14
CA ASP A 157 -11.11 -6.56 -17.01
C ASP A 157 -10.80 -8.05 -17.09
N GLY A 158 -11.21 -8.81 -16.07
CA GLY A 158 -10.87 -10.23 -15.95
C GLY A 158 -11.45 -11.11 -17.06
N TYR A 159 -12.61 -10.75 -17.60
CA TYR A 159 -13.22 -11.47 -18.71
C TYR A 159 -12.36 -11.34 -19.97
N TRP A 160 -12.01 -10.11 -20.34
CA TRP A 160 -11.17 -9.87 -21.53
C TRP A 160 -9.75 -10.42 -21.37
N LEU A 161 -9.19 -10.34 -20.16
CA LEU A 161 -7.87 -10.91 -19.88
C LEU A 161 -7.89 -12.44 -20.02
N GLY A 162 -8.93 -13.11 -19.53
CA GLY A 162 -9.10 -14.55 -19.68
C GLY A 162 -9.26 -14.98 -21.14
N GLN A 163 -9.99 -14.20 -21.95
CA GLN A 163 -10.12 -14.47 -23.40
C GLN A 163 -8.78 -14.38 -24.15
N ASN A 164 -7.92 -13.44 -23.76
CA ASN A 164 -6.58 -13.30 -24.35
C ASN A 164 -5.61 -14.40 -23.90
N HIS A 165 -5.89 -15.03 -22.74
CA HIS A 165 -5.05 -16.06 -22.13
C HIS A 165 -5.89 -17.29 -21.69
N PRO A 166 -6.54 -18.01 -22.62
CA PRO A 166 -7.59 -18.99 -22.31
C PRO A 166 -7.12 -20.21 -21.50
N ASN A 167 -5.81 -20.46 -21.47
CA ASN A 167 -5.22 -21.58 -20.73
C ASN A 167 -4.57 -21.16 -19.40
N VAL A 168 -4.80 -19.91 -18.97
CA VAL A 168 -4.20 -19.36 -17.74
C VAL A 168 -5.31 -19.09 -16.73
N TYR A 169 -5.20 -19.70 -15.55
CA TYR A 169 -6.11 -19.41 -14.45
C TYR A 169 -5.70 -18.10 -13.78
N LEU A 170 -6.60 -17.11 -13.79
CA LEU A 170 -6.31 -15.77 -13.26
C LEU A 170 -6.39 -15.69 -11.73
N GLY A 171 -7.10 -16.64 -11.09
CA GLY A 171 -7.50 -16.56 -9.68
C GLY A 171 -6.50 -17.10 -8.67
N GLU A 172 -5.37 -17.69 -9.10
CA GLU A 172 -4.45 -18.36 -8.17
C GLU A 172 -3.92 -17.45 -7.05
N ARG A 173 -3.76 -16.15 -7.35
CA ARG A 173 -3.19 -15.14 -6.43
C ARG A 173 -4.04 -13.88 -6.32
N GLN A 174 -5.32 -13.98 -6.64
CA GLN A 174 -6.29 -12.88 -6.49
C GLN A 174 -7.72 -13.40 -6.61
N ALA A 175 -8.68 -12.69 -6.02
CA ALA A 175 -10.08 -12.98 -6.24
C ALA A 175 -10.51 -12.63 -7.67
N LEU A 176 -11.57 -13.29 -8.14
CA LEU A 176 -12.25 -13.03 -9.40
C LEU A 176 -13.71 -12.59 -9.15
N ASN A 177 -14.38 -12.04 -10.17
CA ASN A 177 -15.76 -11.58 -10.03
C ASN A 177 -16.72 -12.73 -9.68
N GLU A 178 -16.40 -13.94 -10.13
CA GLU A 178 -17.16 -15.16 -9.91
C GLU A 178 -17.16 -15.58 -8.43
N ASP A 179 -16.13 -15.19 -7.66
CA ASP A 179 -16.05 -15.46 -6.22
C ASP A 179 -17.18 -14.80 -5.46
N PHE A 180 -17.45 -13.53 -5.78
CA PHE A 180 -18.49 -12.74 -5.11
C PHE A 180 -19.89 -13.03 -5.64
N THR A 181 -19.99 -13.56 -6.87
CA THR A 181 -21.29 -13.92 -7.46
C THR A 181 -21.98 -15.02 -6.65
N ASN A 182 -23.20 -14.71 -6.17
CA ASN A 182 -24.01 -15.56 -5.30
C ASN A 182 -23.32 -16.01 -4.00
N SER A 183 -22.33 -15.25 -3.52
CA SER A 183 -21.62 -15.55 -2.28
C SER A 183 -22.40 -15.15 -1.01
N GLY A 184 -23.37 -14.24 -1.15
CA GLY A 184 -24.04 -13.58 -0.02
C GLY A 184 -23.27 -12.38 0.55
N PHE A 185 -22.07 -12.08 0.04
CA PHE A 185 -21.24 -10.96 0.48
C PHE A 185 -21.14 -9.88 -0.60
N ASP A 186 -21.03 -8.63 -0.15
CA ASP A 186 -20.63 -7.54 -1.03
C ASP A 186 -19.11 -7.51 -1.21
N ARG A 187 -18.66 -6.85 -2.29
CA ARG A 187 -17.27 -6.41 -2.46
C ARG A 187 -17.05 -5.16 -1.61
N GLY A 188 -16.62 -5.37 -0.37
CA GLY A 188 -16.33 -4.29 0.58
C GLY A 188 -14.96 -3.68 0.29
N HIS A 189 -14.90 -2.38 -0.04
CA HIS A 189 -13.62 -1.70 -0.28
C HIS A 189 -12.84 -1.59 1.03
N LEU A 190 -11.53 -1.82 0.97
CA LEU A 190 -10.63 -1.45 2.07
C LEU A 190 -10.13 -0.02 1.87
N ASN A 191 -9.65 0.31 0.68
CA ASN A 191 -9.37 1.68 0.28
C ASN A 191 -10.59 2.28 -0.46
N PRO A 192 -11.40 3.15 0.17
CA PRO A 192 -12.67 3.61 -0.39
C PRO A 192 -12.44 4.62 -1.52
N ASN A 193 -13.27 4.54 -2.56
CA ASN A 193 -13.22 5.46 -3.69
C ASN A 193 -13.48 6.93 -3.30
N GLU A 194 -14.30 7.18 -2.28
CA GLU A 194 -14.65 8.53 -1.81
C GLU A 194 -13.45 9.30 -1.23
N HIS A 195 -12.36 8.59 -0.90
CA HIS A 195 -11.13 9.16 -0.34
C HIS A 195 -10.07 9.49 -1.40
N HIS A 196 -10.45 9.48 -2.69
CA HIS A 196 -9.54 9.77 -3.80
C HIS A 196 -10.19 10.69 -4.84
N ALA A 197 -9.40 11.59 -5.40
CA ALA A 197 -9.79 12.36 -6.58
C ALA A 197 -9.67 11.52 -7.88
N VAL A 198 -10.38 11.92 -8.93
CA VAL A 198 -10.21 11.36 -10.29
C VAL A 198 -8.78 11.64 -10.80
N PRO A 199 -8.09 10.68 -11.44
CA PRO A 199 -8.55 9.33 -11.83
C PRO A 199 -8.25 8.24 -10.79
N SER A 200 -7.58 8.57 -9.68
CA SER A 200 -7.09 7.62 -8.68
C SER A 200 -8.20 6.76 -8.06
N HIS A 201 -9.42 7.31 -7.96
CA HIS A 201 -10.54 6.53 -7.43
C HIS A 201 -10.91 5.30 -8.28
N ASN A 202 -10.59 5.27 -9.58
CA ASN A 202 -10.92 4.15 -10.46
C ASN A 202 -10.02 2.95 -10.15
N ALA A 203 -8.77 3.23 -9.74
CA ALA A 203 -7.83 2.21 -9.29
C ALA A 203 -8.26 1.52 -7.99
N THR A 204 -9.27 2.04 -7.28
CA THR A 204 -9.82 1.37 -6.09
C THR A 204 -10.75 0.20 -6.44
N PHE A 205 -11.21 0.10 -7.70
CA PHE A 205 -12.12 -0.95 -8.19
C PHE A 205 -11.37 -2.22 -8.64
N THR A 206 -10.32 -2.58 -7.92
CA THR A 206 -9.56 -3.82 -8.13
C THR A 206 -9.96 -4.85 -7.09
N LEU A 207 -10.00 -6.11 -7.47
CA LEU A 207 -10.40 -7.19 -6.56
C LEU A 207 -9.35 -7.47 -5.47
N THR A 208 -8.15 -6.90 -5.61
CA THR A 208 -7.12 -6.89 -4.57
C THR A 208 -7.40 -5.89 -3.45
N ASN A 209 -8.26 -4.90 -3.71
CA ASN A 209 -8.65 -3.87 -2.75
C ASN A 209 -10.00 -4.14 -2.05
N VAL A 210 -10.54 -5.35 -2.19
CA VAL A 210 -11.83 -5.70 -1.58
C VAL A 210 -11.76 -6.98 -0.76
N VAL A 211 -12.67 -7.06 0.20
CA VAL A 211 -12.92 -8.26 1.00
C VAL A 211 -14.40 -8.63 0.96
N PRO A 212 -14.77 -9.91 1.20
CA PRO A 212 -16.15 -10.29 1.45
C PRO A 212 -16.67 -9.57 2.68
N GLN A 213 -17.54 -8.58 2.48
CA GLN A 213 -18.11 -7.79 3.55
C GLN A 213 -19.60 -8.06 3.68
N ASN A 214 -20.07 -8.19 4.92
CA ASN A 214 -21.48 -8.37 5.21
C ASN A 214 -22.29 -7.22 4.56
N PRO A 215 -23.33 -7.50 3.75
CA PRO A 215 -24.03 -6.46 3.01
C PRO A 215 -24.69 -5.39 3.87
N LYS A 216 -25.22 -5.77 5.04
CA LYS A 216 -25.86 -4.83 5.96
C LYS A 216 -24.83 -3.91 6.60
N LEU A 217 -23.68 -4.45 7.02
CA LEU A 217 -22.57 -3.64 7.53
C LEU A 217 -22.03 -2.67 6.47
N ASN A 218 -21.71 -3.19 5.29
CA ASN A 218 -21.11 -2.43 4.18
C ASN A 218 -21.98 -1.25 3.75
N LYS A 219 -23.31 -1.46 3.61
CA LYS A 219 -24.21 -0.41 3.10
C LYS A 219 -24.65 0.61 4.15
N ASN A 220 -24.49 0.29 5.43
CA ASN A 220 -25.01 1.10 6.54
C ASN A 220 -23.89 1.62 7.45
N ALA A 221 -23.62 0.98 8.58
CA ALA A 221 -22.78 1.55 9.64
C ALA A 221 -21.34 1.76 9.18
N TRP A 222 -20.78 0.84 8.39
CA TRP A 222 -19.43 1.00 7.85
C TRP A 222 -19.35 2.15 6.84
N ARG A 223 -20.30 2.23 5.90
CA ARG A 223 -20.40 3.37 4.96
C ARG A 223 -20.51 4.71 5.68
N ILE A 224 -21.34 4.79 6.72
CA ILE A 224 -21.50 6.03 7.51
C ILE A 224 -20.17 6.40 8.16
N HIS A 225 -19.46 5.43 8.75
CA HIS A 225 -18.14 5.64 9.34
C HIS A 225 -17.11 6.12 8.32
N GLU A 226 -17.05 5.52 7.13
CA GLU A 226 -16.18 5.99 6.06
C GLU A 226 -16.49 7.45 5.66
N SER A 227 -17.77 7.79 5.51
CA SER A 227 -18.19 9.16 5.19
C SER A 227 -17.85 10.18 6.31
N GLN A 228 -17.75 9.76 7.58
CA GLN A 228 -17.35 10.66 8.68
C GLN A 228 -15.93 11.19 8.51
N LEU A 229 -15.00 10.42 7.93
CA LEU A 229 -13.65 10.93 7.60
C LEU A 229 -13.70 12.06 6.58
N THR A 230 -14.63 11.98 5.64
CA THR A 230 -14.93 13.06 4.68
C THR A 230 -15.53 14.27 5.39
N GLU A 231 -16.46 14.07 6.31
CA GLU A 231 -17.04 15.16 7.12
C GLU A 231 -16.01 15.82 8.04
N LEU A 232 -15.05 15.08 8.61
CA LEU A 232 -13.97 15.65 9.42
C LEU A 232 -13.07 16.60 8.62
N HIS A 233 -12.89 16.35 7.31
CA HIS A 233 -12.14 17.26 6.43
C HIS A 233 -12.95 18.51 6.04
N VAL A 234 -14.27 18.42 5.96
CA VAL A 234 -15.16 19.49 5.42
C VAL A 234 -15.93 20.25 6.52
N ALA A 235 -15.92 19.76 7.76
CA ALA A 235 -16.50 20.31 8.98
C ALA A 235 -17.65 21.33 8.79
N LEU A 236 -18.87 20.85 8.48
CA LEU A 236 -20.15 21.57 8.64
C LEU A 236 -20.14 23.08 8.28
N GLY A 237 -19.39 23.49 7.26
CA GLY A 237 -19.26 24.86 6.81
C GLY A 237 -17.98 25.09 6.00
N TRP A 238 -18.09 25.78 4.85
CA TRP A 238 -17.03 25.97 3.85
C TRP A 238 -15.78 26.76 4.30
N PHE A 239 -15.58 26.99 5.60
CA PHE A 239 -14.59 27.94 6.11
C PHE A 239 -13.54 27.35 7.08
N LEU A 240 -13.64 26.08 7.49
CA LEU A 240 -12.67 25.49 8.45
C LEU A 240 -12.16 24.12 7.98
N GLU A 241 -10.96 24.09 7.39
CA GLU A 241 -10.18 22.85 7.25
C GLU A 241 -9.66 22.43 8.63
N LYS A 242 -10.37 21.56 9.33
CA LYS A 242 -9.88 20.96 10.60
C LYS A 242 -8.71 20.01 10.36
N CYS A 243 -8.62 19.47 9.15
CA CYS A 243 -7.61 18.50 8.77
C CYS A 243 -7.06 18.74 7.37
N PRO A 244 -5.98 19.54 7.22
CA PRO A 244 -5.41 19.84 5.91
C PRO A 244 -4.82 18.60 5.20
N LYS A 245 -4.23 17.69 5.99
CA LYS A 245 -3.68 16.42 5.52
C LYS A 245 -4.08 15.30 6.47
N ALA A 246 -4.63 14.21 5.94
CA ALA A 246 -4.81 12.98 6.72
C ALA A 246 -4.17 11.78 6.03
N TYR A 247 -3.56 10.93 6.85
CA TYR A 247 -3.08 9.62 6.47
C TYR A 247 -4.00 8.58 7.09
N VAL A 248 -4.40 7.58 6.31
CA VAL A 248 -5.34 6.56 6.72
C VAL A 248 -4.69 5.19 6.53
N LEU A 249 -4.85 4.36 7.55
CA LEU A 249 -4.58 2.93 7.53
C LEU A 249 -5.91 2.20 7.57
N VAL A 250 -6.02 1.13 6.79
CA VAL A 250 -7.21 0.28 6.74
C VAL A 250 -6.74 -1.16 6.75
N GLY A 251 -7.53 -2.07 7.28
CA GLY A 251 -7.22 -3.48 7.21
C GLY A 251 -8.31 -4.38 7.73
N THR A 252 -7.97 -5.66 7.76
CA THR A 252 -8.88 -6.71 8.24
C THR A 252 -8.17 -7.68 9.16
N ILE A 253 -8.96 -8.38 9.98
CA ILE A 253 -8.51 -9.56 10.70
C ILE A 253 -9.14 -10.77 9.98
N PRO A 254 -8.32 -11.63 9.34
CA PRO A 254 -8.83 -12.78 8.62
C PRO A 254 -9.48 -13.77 9.58
N SER A 255 -10.53 -14.45 9.14
CA SER A 255 -11.12 -15.55 9.89
C SER A 255 -10.27 -16.80 9.77
N ALA A 256 -10.20 -17.62 10.82
CA ALA A 256 -9.52 -18.91 10.74
C ALA A 256 -10.23 -19.86 9.77
N ASP A 257 -11.57 -19.85 9.79
CA ASP A 257 -12.38 -20.92 9.18
C ASP A 257 -13.43 -20.43 8.18
N SER A 258 -13.66 -19.12 8.08
CA SER A 258 -14.66 -18.55 7.17
C SER A 258 -14.07 -18.21 5.80
N TRP A 259 -14.59 -18.85 4.75
CA TRP A 259 -14.08 -18.73 3.39
C TRP A 259 -15.20 -18.81 2.36
N ILE A 260 -15.08 -18.04 1.29
CA ILE A 260 -15.78 -18.33 0.03
C ILE A 260 -15.12 -19.56 -0.59
N VAL A 261 -15.91 -20.62 -0.72
CA VAL A 261 -15.47 -21.88 -1.30
C VAL A 261 -16.01 -22.02 -2.72
N LYS A 262 -15.13 -22.27 -3.68
CA LYS A 262 -15.49 -22.56 -5.08
C LYS A 262 -14.88 -23.89 -5.47
N ASN A 263 -15.68 -24.79 -6.06
CA ASN A 263 -15.24 -26.13 -6.49
C ASN A 263 -14.51 -26.90 -5.38
N ASN A 264 -15.00 -26.82 -4.14
CA ASN A 264 -14.38 -27.40 -2.93
C ASN A 264 -12.99 -26.85 -2.56
N VAL A 265 -12.60 -25.69 -3.10
CA VAL A 265 -11.37 -24.99 -2.76
C VAL A 265 -11.69 -23.70 -2.01
N LYS A 266 -11.05 -23.50 -0.85
CA LYS A 266 -11.09 -22.23 -0.11
C LYS A 266 -10.37 -21.17 -0.92
N HIS A 267 -11.09 -20.17 -1.42
CA HIS A 267 -10.53 -19.20 -2.36
C HIS A 267 -10.33 -17.83 -1.72
N VAL A 268 -11.40 -17.24 -1.17
CA VAL A 268 -11.36 -15.90 -0.58
C VAL A 268 -11.71 -15.97 0.90
N ASN A 269 -10.82 -15.50 1.78
CA ASN A 269 -11.10 -15.44 3.21
C ASN A 269 -12.19 -14.41 3.50
N ILE A 270 -13.14 -14.77 4.36
CA ILE A 270 -14.14 -13.84 4.88
C ILE A 270 -13.60 -13.33 6.23
N PRO A 271 -13.21 -12.05 6.34
CA PRO A 271 -12.59 -11.55 7.57
C PRO A 271 -13.60 -11.50 8.73
N ASP A 272 -13.13 -11.71 9.96
CA ASP A 272 -13.95 -11.56 11.16
C ASP A 272 -14.16 -10.08 11.53
N TYR A 273 -13.17 -9.24 11.24
CA TYR A 273 -13.20 -7.80 11.51
C TYR A 273 -12.64 -6.97 10.37
N LEU A 274 -13.19 -5.76 10.23
CA LEU A 274 -12.59 -4.65 9.51
C LEU A 274 -12.14 -3.59 10.51
N TRP A 275 -11.07 -2.86 10.18
CA TRP A 275 -10.60 -1.76 10.99
C TRP A 275 -10.00 -0.66 10.14
N ASN A 276 -10.00 0.57 10.67
CA ASN A 276 -9.26 1.67 10.12
C ASN A 276 -8.65 2.55 11.22
N ALA A 277 -7.67 3.34 10.84
CA ALA A 277 -7.00 4.31 11.69
C ALA A 277 -6.64 5.54 10.85
N TYR A 278 -6.69 6.73 11.44
CA TYR A 278 -6.29 7.95 10.75
C TYR A 278 -5.42 8.84 11.64
N CYS A 279 -4.51 9.55 10.99
CA CYS A 279 -3.70 10.60 11.57
C CYS A 279 -3.85 11.87 10.75
N CYS A 280 -4.40 12.90 11.39
CA CYS A 280 -4.52 14.23 10.82
C CYS A 280 -3.32 15.08 11.20
N VAL A 281 -2.75 15.78 10.22
CA VAL A 281 -1.61 16.67 10.42
C VAL A 281 -1.82 18.04 9.77
N ASP A 282 -1.13 19.04 10.31
CA ASP A 282 -1.07 20.37 9.70
C ASP A 282 -0.20 20.39 8.44
N ASN A 283 -0.08 21.56 7.82
CA ASN A 283 0.75 21.72 6.62
C ASN A 283 2.25 21.43 6.87
N ASN A 284 2.71 21.45 8.12
CA ASN A 284 4.07 21.15 8.56
C ASN A 284 4.24 19.71 9.08
N ASP A 285 3.26 18.83 8.82
CA ASP A 285 3.23 17.43 9.27
C ASP A 285 3.21 17.26 10.80
N ARG A 286 2.69 18.26 11.53
CA ARG A 286 2.47 18.16 12.99
C ARG A 286 1.10 17.56 13.28
N PRO A 287 0.99 16.56 14.16
CA PRO A 287 -0.29 15.96 14.51
C PRO A 287 -1.29 16.96 15.07
N ILE A 288 -2.53 16.87 14.57
CA ILE A 288 -3.68 17.67 15.02
C ILE A 288 -4.66 16.78 15.79
N GLN A 289 -5.06 15.67 15.17
CA GLN A 289 -6.04 14.74 15.72
C GLN A 289 -5.83 13.36 15.11
N SER A 290 -6.26 12.33 15.83
CA SER A 290 -6.22 10.95 15.35
C SER A 290 -7.40 10.18 15.88
N GLY A 291 -7.65 9.03 15.29
CA GLY A 291 -8.71 8.12 15.70
C GLY A 291 -8.61 6.81 14.95
N ALA A 292 -9.39 5.85 15.40
CA ALA A 292 -9.48 4.52 14.82
C ALA A 292 -10.90 3.99 14.98
N ALA A 293 -11.23 2.97 14.22
CA ALA A 293 -12.44 2.19 14.46
C ALA A 293 -12.25 0.74 14.05
N ARG A 294 -13.13 -0.11 14.57
CA ARG A 294 -13.29 -1.49 14.14
C ARG A 294 -14.76 -1.85 13.98
N ALA A 295 -15.02 -2.88 13.18
CA ALA A 295 -16.34 -3.46 13.05
C ALA A 295 -16.22 -4.98 12.87
N ARG A 296 -17.06 -5.74 13.57
CA ARG A 296 -17.21 -7.17 13.31
C ARG A 296 -17.99 -7.36 12.01
N ASN A 297 -17.49 -8.21 11.11
CA ASN A 297 -18.05 -8.41 9.77
C ASN A 297 -19.34 -9.26 9.77
N THR A 298 -20.39 -8.74 10.41
CA THR A 298 -21.64 -9.46 10.68
C THR A 298 -22.86 -8.56 10.50
N GLU A 299 -24.05 -9.15 10.56
CA GLU A 299 -25.35 -8.45 10.48
C GLU A 299 -25.64 -7.51 11.67
N ASP A 300 -24.79 -7.52 12.71
CA ASP A 300 -24.88 -6.62 13.87
C ASP A 300 -24.81 -5.16 13.44
N ASN A 301 -24.09 -4.87 12.34
CA ASN A 301 -24.01 -3.55 11.72
C ASN A 301 -23.59 -2.46 12.73
N LEU A 302 -22.52 -2.73 13.45
CA LEU A 302 -21.98 -1.85 14.49
C LEU A 302 -20.52 -1.50 14.21
N VAL A 303 -20.18 -0.22 14.39
CA VAL A 303 -18.81 0.30 14.33
C VAL A 303 -18.45 0.81 15.72
N GLU A 304 -17.33 0.34 16.25
CA GLU A 304 -16.75 0.80 17.51
C GLU A 304 -15.64 1.81 17.23
N GLN A 305 -15.79 3.03 17.73
CA GLN A 305 -14.73 4.05 17.67
C GLN A 305 -13.69 3.81 18.76
N LEU A 306 -12.42 4.00 18.41
CA LEU A 306 -11.26 3.71 19.25
C LEU A 306 -10.23 4.85 19.12
N SER A 307 -9.39 4.98 20.15
CA SER A 307 -8.08 5.63 20.03
C SER A 307 -7.08 4.74 19.28
N LEU A 308 -5.94 5.31 18.88
CA LEU A 308 -4.87 4.53 18.24
C LEU A 308 -4.31 3.46 19.19
N ASP A 309 -4.14 3.76 20.48
CA ASP A 309 -3.61 2.80 21.45
C ASP A 309 -4.59 1.64 21.73
N GLU A 310 -5.90 1.94 21.74
CA GLU A 310 -6.94 0.91 21.87
C GLU A 310 -6.99 0.00 20.64
N LEU A 311 -6.82 0.56 19.45
CA LEU A 311 -6.72 -0.23 18.22
C LEU A 311 -5.45 -1.10 18.23
N GLU A 312 -4.29 -0.55 18.61
CA GLU A 312 -3.04 -1.32 18.76
C GLU A 312 -3.20 -2.48 19.73
N THR A 313 -3.81 -2.22 20.89
CA THR A 313 -4.12 -3.24 21.89
C THR A 313 -5.05 -4.32 21.33
N PHE A 314 -6.05 -3.93 20.54
CA PHE A 314 -6.95 -4.87 19.88
C PHE A 314 -6.22 -5.72 18.84
N LEU A 315 -5.46 -5.11 17.94
CA LEU A 315 -4.71 -5.82 16.89
C LEU A 315 -3.68 -6.79 17.47
N GLN A 316 -3.07 -6.44 18.61
CA GLN A 316 -2.10 -7.29 19.30
C GLN A 316 -2.66 -8.66 19.71
N GLN A 317 -3.99 -8.78 19.88
CA GLN A 317 -4.66 -10.04 20.19
C GLN A 317 -4.57 -11.07 19.05
N PHE A 318 -4.33 -10.60 17.82
CA PHE A 318 -4.33 -11.43 16.61
C PHE A 318 -2.96 -11.53 15.95
N ILE A 319 -1.98 -10.75 16.41
CA ILE A 319 -0.64 -10.68 15.82
C ILE A 319 0.37 -11.18 16.85
N ALA A 320 1.13 -12.23 16.51
CA ALA A 320 2.10 -12.85 17.40
C ALA A 320 3.32 -11.95 17.70
N HIS A 321 3.62 -11.02 16.81
CA HIS A 321 4.69 -10.03 16.98
C HIS A 321 4.12 -8.70 17.49
N PRO A 322 4.94 -7.84 18.11
CA PRO A 322 4.51 -6.52 18.51
C PRO A 322 3.97 -5.75 17.30
N VAL A 323 2.73 -5.25 17.38
CA VAL A 323 2.10 -4.43 16.33
C VAL A 323 2.93 -3.16 16.07
N GLY A 324 3.54 -2.61 17.13
CA GLY A 324 4.24 -1.34 17.08
C GLY A 324 3.25 -0.17 16.98
N GLU A 325 3.80 1.01 16.71
CA GLU A 325 3.00 2.23 16.52
C GLU A 325 2.37 2.22 15.12
N LEU A 326 1.06 2.49 15.03
CA LEU A 326 0.37 2.60 13.73
C LEU A 326 0.80 3.85 12.95
N PHE A 327 1.00 4.95 13.67
CA PHE A 327 1.56 6.19 13.13
C PHE A 327 2.70 6.64 14.03
N TYR A 328 3.68 7.36 13.48
CA TYR A 328 4.79 7.88 14.28
C TYR A 328 4.30 8.61 15.53
N ASN A 329 4.81 8.21 16.71
CA ASN A 329 4.43 8.76 18.01
C ASN A 329 2.90 8.71 18.28
N ASN A 330 2.20 7.71 17.74
CA ASN A 330 0.74 7.56 17.77
C ASN A 330 -0.01 8.83 17.38
N CYS A 331 0.54 9.58 16.41
CA CYS A 331 -0.03 10.85 15.95
C CYS A 331 -0.28 11.85 17.11
N ARG A 332 0.65 11.94 18.05
CA ARG A 332 0.63 12.90 19.16
C ARG A 332 1.61 14.05 18.90
N ALA A 333 1.19 15.26 19.26
CA ALA A 333 1.94 16.52 19.07
C ALA A 333 3.20 16.62 19.94
#